data_AF-A0A3N8Q7B8-F1
#
_entry.id   AF-A0A3N8Q7B8-F1
#
_cell.length_a   1.000
_cell.length_b   1.000
_cell.length_c   1.000
_cell.angle_alpha   90.00
_cell.angle_beta   90.00
_cell.angle_gamma   90.00
#
_symmetry.space_group_name_H-M   'P 1'
#
loop_
_entity.id
_entity.type
_entity.pdbx_description
1 polymer ?
#
loop_
_entity_poly.entity_id
_entity_poly.type
_entity_poly.pdbx_seq_one_letter_code
_entity_poly.pdbx_strand_id
1 'polypeptide(L)' 'VAPFGGVKQSGLGREGSHYGIDDYVVIKYLCLAV' A
#
# COMPACT_ATOMS: atom_id res chain seq x y z
N VAL A 1 -3.94 -14.45 3.30
CA VAL A 1 -2.64 -14.15 3.94
C VAL A 1 -2.77 -12.84 4.71
N ALA A 2 -2.18 -12.71 5.89
CA ALA A 2 -2.31 -11.52 6.76
C ALA A 2 -1.19 -10.50 6.47
N PRO A 3 -1.41 -9.18 6.70
CA PRO A 3 -0.39 -8.17 6.51
C PRO A 3 0.64 -8.19 7.65
N PHE A 4 1.93 -8.13 7.30
CA PHE A 4 3.06 -8.09 8.23
C PHE A 4 3.75 -6.73 8.17
N GLY A 5 4.11 -6.13 9.31
CA GLY A 5 4.81 -4.84 9.32
C GLY A 5 4.92 -4.22 10.71
N GLY A 6 5.90 -3.35 10.88
CA GLY A 6 6.22 -2.68 12.15
C GLY A 6 5.46 -1.37 12.36
N VAL A 7 5.65 -0.76 13.54
CA VAL A 7 5.19 0.60 13.86
C VAL A 7 6.29 1.43 14.55
N LYS A 8 6.26 2.75 14.41
CA LYS A 8 7.23 3.68 15.05
C LYS A 8 8.67 3.38 14.62
N GLN A 9 9.58 3.11 15.58
CA GLN A 9 10.99 2.86 15.30
C GLN A 9 11.24 1.50 14.63
N SER A 10 10.29 0.56 14.68
CA SER A 10 10.44 -0.73 13.99
C SER A 10 10.11 -0.65 12.48
N GLY A 11 9.67 0.51 11.97
CA GLY A 11 9.34 0.73 10.56
C GLY A 11 7.91 1.23 10.32
N LEU A 12 7.65 1.59 9.07
CA LEU A 12 6.37 2.05 8.52
C LEU A 12 6.10 1.29 7.21
N GLY A 13 4.83 1.02 6.90
CA GLY A 13 4.43 0.17 5.77
C GLY A 13 4.07 -1.25 6.20
N ARG A 14 3.50 -2.03 5.27
CA ARG A 14 3.13 -3.44 5.49
C ARG A 14 3.37 -4.26 4.23
N GLU A 15 3.81 -5.49 4.41
CA GLU A 15 4.05 -6.46 3.35
C GLU A 15 3.06 -7.62 3.43
N GLY A 16 2.79 -8.25 2.28
CA GLY A 16 1.82 -9.35 2.17
C GLY A 16 0.36 -8.89 2.26
N SER A 17 -0.57 -9.78 1.85
CA SER A 17 -2.00 -9.46 1.65
C SER A 17 -2.23 -8.35 0.60
N HIS A 18 -3.45 -7.83 0.48
CA HIS A 18 -3.76 -6.73 -0.44
C HIS A 18 -3.09 -5.41 -0.03
N TYR A 19 -2.74 -5.22 1.23
CA TYR A 19 -2.02 -4.03 1.70
C TYR A 19 -0.55 -3.97 1.27
N GLY A 20 0.04 -5.12 0.90
CA GLY A 20 1.44 -5.20 0.53
C GLY A 20 1.77 -4.69 -0.87
N ILE A 21 0.77 -4.49 -1.75
CA ILE A 21 1.00 -4.06 -3.13
C ILE A 21 0.98 -2.54 -3.28
N ASP A 22 0.41 -1.81 -2.31
CA ASP A 22 0.22 -0.36 -2.36
C ASP A 22 1.56 0.40 -2.45
N ASP A 23 2.63 -0.13 -1.85
CA ASP A 23 3.97 0.46 -1.91
C ASP A 23 4.68 0.24 -3.26
N TYR A 24 4.15 -0.64 -4.12
CA TYR A 24 4.74 -1.01 -5.41
C TYR A 24 3.97 -0.44 -6.61
N VAL A 25 2.83 0.21 -6.39
CA VAL A 25 1.95 0.71 -7.46
C VAL A 25 1.66 2.19 -7.22
N VAL A 26 1.69 2.97 -8.31
CA VAL A 26 1.30 4.38 -8.27
C VAL A 26 -0.17 4.53 -8.65
N ILE A 27 -0.98 5.03 -7.73
CA ILE A 27 -2.38 5.35 -8.01
C ILE A 27 -2.44 6.59 -8.90
N LYS A 28 -3.00 6.43 -10.12
CA LYS A 28 -3.26 7.52 -11.05
C LYS A 28 -4.75 7.81 -11.10
N TYR A 29 -5.14 9.01 -10.68
CA TYR A 29 -6.52 9.47 -10.78
C TYR A 29 -6.81 9.97 -12.20
N LEU A 30 -7.89 9.48 -12.79
CA LEU A 30 -8.39 9.90 -14.10
C LEU A 30 -9.83 10.38 -13.94
N CYS A 31 -10.06 11.67 -14.23
CA CYS A 31 -11.39 12.26 -14.30
C CYS A 31 -11.70 12.59 -15.76
N LEU A 32 -12.54 11.76 -16.38
CA LEU A 32 -12.97 11.96 -17.76
C LEU A 32 -14.29 12.72 -17.77
N ALA A 33 -14.29 13.92 -18.35
CA ALA A 33 -15.51 14.66 -18.66
C ALA A 33 -16.08 14.11 -19.98
N VAL A 34 -17.40 13.90 -20.00
CA VAL A 34 -18.16 13.50 -21.20
C VAL A 34 -18.56 14.73 -21.98
#